data_AF-W2KU09-F1
#
_entry.id   AF-W2KU09-F1
#
_cell.length_a   1.000
_cell.length_b   1.000
_cell.length_c   1.000
_cell.angle_alpha   90.00
_cell.angle_beta   90.00
_cell.angle_gamma   90.00
#
_symmetry.space_group_name_H-M   'P 1'
#
loop_
_entity.id
_entity.type
_entity.pdbx_description
1 polymer ?
#
loop_
_entity_poly.entity_id
_entity_poly.type
_entity_poly.pdbx_seq_one_letter_code
_entity_poly.pdbx_strand_id
1 'polypeptide(L)'
;MVTPRVRAFVRDHFNCSTLEGAEIESQDGGCIGSHWEERLFEPEYMTPVDSYHNVFSALTLAFFADSGWYQVNASTSEVMHFGRKKGCSFATEKCIDSMTQAPIAADTFCTTFSTEFQGCSVDASSRAICSLSTENQSIPTEYQYFPDQPTKGGANSFADFCPLVLGYTAGDCTISTNLLQLGKSNINAFGETYCPTCKCTQTSLRSEDSTLWTINPPRQSGCYAMRCFVNVNSSVTVQLTIPRSAAQDSVNFNCTIKGEKLSVPGFSGDITCPDPAVVCEGENSNSDLLAFDDTRATTNSSSSGSSDTGSGTIMTGTESNSVELHKGSSLWALFGGSLLAAANMM
;
A
#
# COMPACT_ATOMS: atom_id res chain seq x y z
N MET A 1 -13.44 -6.79 -14.42
CA MET A 1 -12.54 -7.53 -15.31
C MET A 1 -12.45 -9.00 -14.90
N VAL A 2 -12.88 -9.93 -15.75
CA VAL A 2 -13.04 -11.36 -15.40
C VAL A 2 -12.08 -12.29 -16.15
N THR A 3 -11.02 -11.74 -16.76
CA THR A 3 -10.04 -12.53 -17.51
C THR A 3 -9.24 -13.47 -16.59
N PRO A 4 -8.69 -14.58 -17.11
CA PRO A 4 -8.17 -15.66 -16.27
C PRO A 4 -7.08 -15.26 -15.27
N ARG A 5 -6.05 -14.50 -15.69
CA ARG A 5 -4.96 -14.08 -14.78
C ARG A 5 -5.41 -12.98 -13.83
N VAL A 6 -6.23 -12.02 -14.29
CA VAL A 6 -6.80 -10.99 -13.41
C VAL A 6 -7.64 -11.62 -12.30
N ARG A 7 -8.49 -12.59 -12.64
CA ARG A 7 -9.25 -13.36 -11.65
C ARG A 7 -8.34 -14.14 -10.71
N ALA A 8 -7.30 -14.79 -11.22
CA ALA A 8 -6.34 -15.53 -10.39
C ALA A 8 -5.64 -14.59 -9.39
N PHE A 9 -5.21 -13.42 -9.86
CA PHE A 9 -4.60 -12.39 -9.03
C PHE A 9 -5.52 -11.97 -7.89
N VAL A 10 -6.75 -11.52 -8.15
CA VAL A 10 -7.61 -10.99 -7.06
C VAL A 10 -8.01 -12.06 -6.05
N ARG A 11 -8.16 -13.32 -6.49
CA ARG A 11 -8.44 -14.45 -5.60
C ARG A 11 -7.28 -14.71 -4.65
N ASP A 12 -6.06 -14.71 -5.17
CA ASP A 12 -4.88 -14.84 -4.33
C ASP A 12 -4.71 -13.59 -3.45
N HIS A 13 -4.70 -12.41 -4.06
CA HIS A 13 -4.43 -11.13 -3.42
C HIS A 13 -5.32 -10.91 -2.21
N PHE A 14 -6.64 -11.00 -2.36
CA PHE A 14 -7.58 -10.83 -1.24
C PHE A 14 -7.71 -12.08 -0.37
N ASN A 15 -7.14 -13.24 -0.75
CA ASN A 15 -7.43 -14.55 -0.14
C ASN A 15 -8.93 -14.91 -0.18
N CYS A 16 -9.53 -14.79 -1.36
CA CYS A 16 -10.95 -15.04 -1.58
C CYS A 16 -11.19 -15.82 -2.88
N SER A 17 -11.38 -17.13 -2.78
CA SER A 17 -11.51 -18.01 -3.95
C SER A 17 -12.80 -17.81 -4.77
N THR A 18 -13.80 -17.13 -4.21
CA THR A 18 -15.12 -16.93 -4.83
C THR A 18 -15.19 -15.70 -5.72
N LEU A 19 -14.21 -14.80 -5.69
CA LEU A 19 -14.23 -13.60 -6.53
C LEU A 19 -14.29 -13.94 -8.02
N GLU A 20 -15.15 -13.23 -8.76
CA GLU A 20 -15.34 -13.44 -10.19
C GLU A 20 -14.30 -12.72 -11.06
N GLY A 21 -13.68 -11.67 -10.51
CA GLY A 21 -12.74 -10.81 -11.21
C GLY A 21 -12.39 -9.56 -10.40
N ALA A 22 -11.56 -8.70 -10.96
CA ALA A 22 -11.26 -7.39 -10.38
C ALA A 22 -12.37 -6.39 -10.72
N GLU A 23 -12.77 -5.55 -9.77
CA GLU A 23 -13.69 -4.44 -10.04
C GLU A 23 -12.99 -3.36 -10.86
N ILE A 24 -13.78 -2.68 -11.69
CA ILE A 24 -13.36 -1.59 -12.57
C ILE A 24 -14.10 -0.36 -12.08
N GLU A 25 -13.42 0.78 -12.09
CA GLU A 25 -13.93 2.06 -11.62
C GLU A 25 -15.33 2.35 -12.18
N SER A 26 -16.24 2.70 -11.27
CA SER A 26 -17.67 2.86 -11.53
C SER A 26 -18.17 4.30 -11.36
N GLN A 27 -17.39 5.17 -10.73
CA GLN A 27 -17.72 6.57 -10.47
C GLN A 27 -17.39 7.45 -11.67
N ASP A 28 -18.30 8.41 -11.94
CA ASP A 28 -18.18 9.32 -13.09
C ASP A 28 -17.10 10.39 -12.90
N GLY A 29 -16.60 10.92 -14.01
CA GLY A 29 -15.44 11.81 -14.07
C GLY A 29 -14.48 11.48 -15.22
N GLY A 30 -14.93 10.71 -16.22
CA GLY A 30 -14.10 10.25 -17.34
C GLY A 30 -13.21 9.05 -17.02
N CYS A 31 -13.30 8.50 -15.80
CA CYS A 31 -12.49 7.36 -15.36
C CYS A 31 -13.22 6.00 -15.47
N ILE A 32 -14.55 6.03 -15.57
CA ILE A 32 -15.41 4.83 -15.67
C ILE A 32 -14.89 3.88 -16.75
N GLY A 33 -14.76 2.60 -16.40
CA GLY A 33 -14.48 1.54 -17.37
C GLY A 33 -13.01 1.43 -17.80
N SER A 34 -12.15 2.36 -17.41
CA SER A 34 -10.74 2.43 -17.87
C SER A 34 -9.71 2.30 -16.75
N HIS A 35 -10.13 2.28 -15.49
CA HIS A 35 -9.28 2.20 -14.31
C HIS A 35 -9.72 1.07 -13.38
N TRP A 36 -8.83 0.60 -12.52
CA TRP A 36 -9.18 -0.28 -11.41
C TRP A 36 -9.99 0.49 -10.36
N GLU A 37 -10.89 -0.22 -9.67
CA GLU A 37 -11.68 0.31 -8.57
C GLU A 37 -10.78 0.83 -7.43
N GLU A 38 -10.76 2.15 -7.21
CA GLU A 38 -9.89 2.81 -6.24
C GLU A 38 -10.15 2.29 -4.82
N ARG A 39 -11.41 1.99 -4.45
CA ARG A 39 -11.76 1.45 -3.12
C ARG A 39 -10.96 0.20 -2.79
N LEU A 40 -10.66 -0.63 -3.79
CA LEU A 40 -10.04 -1.94 -3.62
C LEU A 40 -8.55 -1.95 -3.90
N PHE A 41 -8.07 -0.97 -4.66
CA PHE A 41 -6.76 -1.03 -5.28
C PHE A 41 -5.93 0.24 -5.12
N GLU A 42 -6.29 1.25 -4.32
CA GLU A 42 -5.35 2.32 -3.91
C GLU A 42 -4.07 1.64 -3.34
N PRO A 43 -2.88 1.62 -3.98
CA PRO A 43 -2.28 2.64 -4.83
C PRO A 43 -1.82 2.06 -6.18
N GLU A 44 -2.62 1.24 -6.84
CA GLU A 44 -2.29 0.63 -8.13
C GLU A 44 -2.18 1.72 -9.19
N TYR A 45 -1.14 1.67 -10.01
CA TYR A 45 -0.87 2.71 -10.99
C TYR A 45 -2.04 3.01 -11.95
N MET A 46 -2.92 2.04 -12.19
CA MET A 46 -4.08 2.15 -13.06
C MET A 46 -5.39 2.40 -12.29
N THR A 47 -5.37 2.82 -11.03
CA THR A 47 -6.55 3.43 -10.39
C THR A 47 -6.74 4.89 -10.86
N PRO A 48 -7.92 5.51 -10.68
CA PRO A 48 -8.17 6.87 -11.18
C PRO A 48 -7.47 7.99 -10.37
N VAL A 49 -6.88 7.69 -9.22
CA VAL A 49 -6.29 8.68 -8.31
C VAL A 49 -4.81 8.37 -8.10
N ASP A 50 -3.97 9.40 -8.23
CA ASP A 50 -2.54 9.29 -7.93
C ASP A 50 -2.33 9.19 -6.42
N SER A 51 -1.80 8.05 -5.96
CA SER A 51 -1.41 7.84 -4.57
C SER A 51 0.02 8.31 -4.31
N TYR A 52 0.33 8.54 -3.03
CA TYR A 52 1.68 8.94 -2.62
C TYR A 52 2.75 7.91 -3.02
N HIS A 53 2.43 6.62 -2.95
CA HIS A 53 3.28 5.51 -3.38
C HIS A 53 2.54 4.58 -4.33
N ASN A 54 2.40 5.01 -5.59
CA ASN A 54 1.86 4.17 -6.64
C ASN A 54 2.72 2.92 -6.90
N VAL A 55 2.06 1.80 -7.22
CA VAL A 55 2.70 0.52 -7.54
C VAL A 55 2.22 -0.04 -8.88
N PHE A 56 3.15 -0.55 -9.69
CA PHE A 56 2.83 -1.42 -10.82
C PHE A 56 2.69 -2.86 -10.33
N SER A 57 1.47 -3.21 -9.93
CA SER A 57 1.21 -4.51 -9.33
C SER A 57 1.07 -5.63 -10.37
N ALA A 58 1.04 -6.87 -9.90
CA ALA A 58 0.70 -8.00 -10.75
C ALA A 58 -0.75 -7.96 -11.29
N LEU A 59 -1.64 -7.09 -10.78
CA LEU A 59 -2.98 -6.89 -11.34
C LEU A 59 -2.90 -6.34 -12.77
N THR A 60 -2.19 -5.22 -12.95
CA THR A 60 -2.03 -4.59 -14.26
C THR A 60 -1.21 -5.47 -15.22
N LEU A 61 -0.16 -6.14 -14.72
CA LEU A 61 0.58 -7.10 -15.53
C LEU A 61 -0.28 -8.29 -15.96
N ALA A 62 -1.16 -8.79 -15.09
CA ALA A 62 -2.11 -9.85 -15.43
C ALA A 62 -3.08 -9.41 -16.52
N PHE A 63 -3.59 -8.18 -16.44
CA PHE A 63 -4.44 -7.61 -17.49
C PHE A 63 -3.71 -7.49 -18.82
N PHE A 64 -2.46 -6.98 -18.83
CA PHE A 64 -1.66 -6.89 -20.04
C PHE A 64 -1.38 -8.25 -20.68
N ALA A 65 -1.07 -9.27 -19.87
CA ALA A 65 -0.89 -10.64 -20.36
C ALA A 65 -2.19 -11.22 -20.93
N ASP A 66 -3.32 -11.00 -20.25
CA ASP A 66 -4.64 -11.50 -20.70
C ASP A 66 -5.16 -10.76 -21.95
N SER A 67 -4.70 -9.53 -22.21
CA SER A 67 -5.06 -8.78 -23.42
C SER A 67 -4.51 -9.40 -24.71
N GLY A 68 -3.43 -10.20 -24.61
CA GLY A 68 -2.71 -10.75 -25.75
C GLY A 68 -1.85 -9.75 -26.53
N TRP A 69 -1.80 -8.48 -26.11
CA TRP A 69 -0.98 -7.45 -26.75
C TRP A 69 0.46 -7.40 -26.23
N TYR A 70 0.69 -7.92 -25.03
CA TYR A 70 1.97 -7.79 -24.33
C TYR A 70 2.47 -9.14 -23.82
N GLN A 71 3.79 -9.31 -23.84
CA GLN A 71 4.48 -10.28 -23.01
C GLN A 71 4.97 -9.55 -21.75
N VAL A 72 4.63 -10.07 -20.58
CA VAL A 72 4.93 -9.40 -19.31
C VAL A 72 6.10 -10.08 -18.60
N ASN A 73 6.98 -9.27 -18.02
CA ASN A 73 8.02 -9.76 -17.14
C ASN A 73 7.52 -9.73 -15.69
N ALA A 74 7.19 -10.89 -15.13
CA ALA A 74 6.66 -10.98 -13.77
C ALA A 74 7.60 -10.41 -12.69
N SER A 75 8.92 -10.39 -12.95
CA SER A 75 9.92 -9.86 -12.00
C SER A 75 9.83 -8.35 -11.79
N THR A 76 9.12 -7.61 -12.65
CA THR A 76 8.92 -6.16 -12.49
C THR A 76 7.68 -5.82 -11.66
N SER A 77 6.93 -6.83 -11.19
CA SER A 77 5.77 -6.61 -10.32
C SER A 77 6.21 -6.04 -8.99
N GLU A 78 5.58 -4.94 -8.60
CA GLU A 78 5.65 -4.41 -7.24
C GLU A 78 4.60 -5.09 -6.34
N VAL A 79 4.86 -5.12 -5.04
CA VAL A 79 3.90 -5.64 -4.04
C VAL A 79 2.84 -4.58 -3.81
N MET A 80 1.58 -4.92 -4.06
CA MET A 80 0.46 -4.15 -3.52
C MET A 80 0.11 -4.71 -2.14
N HIS A 81 0.31 -3.93 -1.08
CA HIS A 81 -0.06 -4.37 0.28
C HIS A 81 -1.54 -4.12 0.58
N PHE A 82 -2.13 -3.12 -0.07
CA PHE A 82 -3.53 -2.73 0.11
C PHE A 82 -4.48 -3.88 -0.20
N GLY A 83 -5.35 -4.21 0.76
CA GLY A 83 -6.29 -5.34 0.66
C GLY A 83 -5.66 -6.75 0.70
N ARG A 84 -4.32 -6.87 0.74
CA ARG A 84 -3.66 -8.17 0.65
C ARG A 84 -4.03 -9.08 1.84
N LYS A 85 -4.54 -10.27 1.51
CA LYS A 85 -5.02 -11.34 2.40
C LYS A 85 -6.10 -10.90 3.41
N LYS A 86 -6.90 -9.88 3.08
CA LYS A 86 -7.97 -9.35 3.96
C LYS A 86 -9.28 -10.14 3.93
N GLY A 87 -9.37 -11.18 3.10
CA GLY A 87 -10.55 -12.03 2.94
C GLY A 87 -11.61 -11.42 2.04
N CYS A 88 -12.65 -12.21 1.77
CA CYS A 88 -13.73 -11.83 0.87
C CYS A 88 -14.46 -10.55 1.28
N SER A 89 -14.65 -10.32 2.58
CA SER A 89 -15.37 -9.16 3.09
C SER A 89 -14.71 -7.84 2.70
N PHE A 90 -13.38 -7.82 2.53
CA PHE A 90 -12.68 -6.66 2.02
C PHE A 90 -13.17 -6.26 0.63
N ALA A 91 -13.36 -7.24 -0.25
CA ALA A 91 -13.85 -6.99 -1.60
C ALA A 91 -15.36 -6.70 -1.62
N THR A 92 -16.15 -7.47 -0.87
CA THR A 92 -17.61 -7.55 -1.08
C THR A 92 -18.47 -6.73 -0.13
N GLU A 93 -17.94 -6.29 1.03
CA GLU A 93 -18.71 -5.56 2.04
C GLU A 93 -18.34 -4.08 2.09
N LYS A 94 -19.18 -3.25 2.73
CA LYS A 94 -18.83 -1.84 2.99
C LYS A 94 -17.54 -1.73 3.81
N CYS A 95 -16.70 -0.75 3.49
CA CYS A 95 -15.41 -0.54 4.16
C CYS A 95 -15.53 -0.20 5.66
N ILE A 96 -16.66 0.35 6.08
CA ILE A 96 -17.02 0.57 7.47
C ILE A 96 -18.26 -0.26 7.78
N ASP A 97 -18.20 -1.03 8.85
CA ASP A 97 -19.35 -1.74 9.38
C ASP A 97 -20.32 -0.74 10.03
N SER A 98 -21.55 -0.69 9.53
CA SER A 98 -22.53 0.33 9.95
C SER A 98 -23.04 0.15 11.38
N MET A 99 -22.93 -1.05 11.96
CA MET A 99 -23.38 -1.34 13.32
C MET A 99 -22.33 -0.94 14.35
N THR A 100 -21.07 -1.27 14.08
CA THR A 100 -19.94 -1.03 14.97
C THR A 100 -19.24 0.30 14.72
N GLN A 101 -19.49 0.91 13.55
CA GLN A 101 -18.78 2.08 13.04
C GLN A 101 -17.25 1.88 12.99
N ALA A 102 -16.82 0.64 12.85
CA ALA A 102 -15.42 0.25 12.77
C ALA A 102 -15.04 -0.07 11.31
N PRO A 103 -13.80 0.20 10.90
CA PRO A 103 -13.30 -0.23 9.60
C PRO A 103 -13.19 -1.76 9.55
N ILE A 104 -13.55 -2.37 8.42
CA ILE A 104 -13.39 -3.82 8.20
C ILE A 104 -11.91 -4.23 8.12
N ALA A 105 -11.03 -3.26 7.82
CA ALA A 105 -9.59 -3.40 7.80
C ALA A 105 -8.95 -2.10 8.31
N ALA A 106 -8.57 -2.06 9.60
CA ALA A 106 -8.15 -0.84 10.29
C ALA A 106 -6.79 -0.25 9.85
N ASP A 107 -6.00 -1.00 9.08
CA ASP A 107 -4.78 -0.54 8.43
C ASP A 107 -5.04 0.12 7.07
N THR A 108 -6.21 -0.13 6.47
CA THR A 108 -6.59 0.36 5.14
C THR A 108 -7.67 1.45 5.23
N PHE A 109 -8.69 1.22 6.04
CA PHE A 109 -9.80 2.14 6.28
C PHE A 109 -9.75 2.69 7.69
N CYS A 110 -10.33 3.87 7.89
CA CYS A 110 -10.25 4.58 9.17
C CYS A 110 -11.55 5.31 9.51
N THR A 111 -11.75 5.57 10.81
CA THR A 111 -12.94 6.29 11.31
C THR A 111 -12.59 7.39 12.31
N THR A 112 -11.30 7.67 12.46
CA THR A 112 -10.74 8.73 13.30
C THR A 112 -10.37 9.93 12.43
N PHE A 113 -10.58 11.15 12.92
CA PHE A 113 -10.24 12.36 12.18
C PHE A 113 -8.73 12.46 11.88
N SER A 114 -8.36 13.11 10.78
CA SER A 114 -6.95 13.30 10.38
C SER A 114 -6.09 13.98 11.45
N THR A 115 -6.66 14.86 12.26
CA THR A 115 -5.98 15.55 13.37
C THR A 115 -5.64 14.64 14.55
N GLU A 116 -6.31 13.50 14.65
CA GLU A 116 -6.17 12.53 15.74
C GLU A 116 -5.53 11.22 15.28
N PHE A 117 -5.72 10.85 14.01
CA PHE A 117 -5.17 9.62 13.45
C PHE A 117 -3.64 9.71 13.37
N GLN A 118 -2.98 8.71 13.94
CA GLN A 118 -1.54 8.58 13.93
C GLN A 118 -1.21 7.11 13.62
N GLY A 119 -0.86 6.83 12.37
CA GLY A 119 -0.61 5.48 11.89
C GLY A 119 0.51 5.40 10.88
N CYS A 120 0.61 4.25 10.23
CA CYS A 120 1.51 3.99 9.13
C CYS A 120 0.71 3.68 7.87
N SER A 121 1.29 3.97 6.71
CA SER A 121 0.77 3.52 5.43
C SER A 121 0.76 1.98 5.37
N VAL A 122 -0.09 1.40 4.52
CA VAL A 122 -0.29 -0.06 4.45
C VAL A 122 1.01 -0.81 4.12
N ASP A 123 1.89 -0.19 3.32
CA ASP A 123 3.22 -0.69 2.94
C ASP A 123 4.36 -0.31 3.93
N ALA A 124 3.98 0.35 5.03
CA ALA A 124 4.85 0.88 6.07
C ALA A 124 5.98 1.79 5.57
N SER A 125 5.89 2.38 4.38
CA SER A 125 6.90 3.31 3.85
C SER A 125 6.84 4.69 4.50
N SER A 126 5.68 5.06 5.05
CA SER A 126 5.45 6.39 5.61
C SER A 126 4.53 6.33 6.83
N ARG A 127 4.55 7.41 7.62
CA ARG A 127 3.44 7.74 8.49
C ARG A 127 2.21 8.08 7.63
N ALA A 128 1.03 7.81 8.16
CA ALA A 128 -0.22 8.01 7.46
C ALA A 128 -1.22 8.88 8.24
N ILE A 129 -2.16 9.46 7.49
CA ILE A 129 -3.33 10.17 7.97
C ILE A 129 -4.60 9.41 7.58
N CYS A 130 -5.71 9.73 8.22
CA CYS A 130 -7.02 9.29 7.79
C CYS A 130 -7.66 10.31 6.85
N SER A 131 -8.20 9.87 5.71
CA SER A 131 -8.90 10.73 4.75
C SER A 131 -10.38 10.99 5.09
N LEU A 132 -10.81 10.65 6.32
CA LEU A 132 -12.16 10.92 6.80
C LEU A 132 -12.47 12.42 6.75
N SER A 133 -13.56 12.73 6.08
CA SER A 133 -14.12 14.06 5.94
C SER A 133 -15.49 14.13 6.62
N THR A 134 -15.76 15.29 7.21
CA THR A 134 -17.09 15.71 7.67
C THR A 134 -17.55 16.98 6.95
N GLU A 135 -16.92 17.31 5.83
CA GLU A 135 -17.38 18.41 4.99
C GLU A 135 -18.80 18.13 4.46
N ASN A 136 -19.48 19.19 4.02
CA ASN A 136 -20.80 19.07 3.40
C ASN A 136 -20.68 18.50 1.98
N GLN A 137 -20.48 17.19 1.89
CA GLN A 137 -20.49 16.40 0.66
C GLN A 137 -21.80 15.65 0.50
N SER A 138 -22.23 15.46 -0.76
CA SER A 138 -23.42 14.67 -1.10
C SER A 138 -22.98 13.23 -1.37
N ILE A 139 -23.14 12.33 -0.38
CA ILE A 139 -22.78 10.92 -0.52
C ILE A 139 -24.02 10.09 -0.91
N PRO A 140 -23.97 9.31 -2.02
CA PRO A 140 -25.04 8.38 -2.39
C PRO A 140 -25.36 7.36 -1.28
N THR A 141 -26.63 6.95 -1.16
CA THR A 141 -27.12 6.09 -0.06
C THR A 141 -26.35 4.77 0.07
N GLU A 142 -25.94 4.19 -1.06
CA GLU A 142 -25.12 2.99 -1.15
C GLU A 142 -23.74 3.17 -0.51
N TYR A 143 -23.19 4.38 -0.53
CA TYR A 143 -21.87 4.75 0.00
C TYR A 143 -21.94 5.47 1.35
N GLN A 144 -23.11 5.54 1.98
CA GLN A 144 -23.22 6.05 3.34
C GLN A 144 -22.80 4.97 4.35
N TYR A 145 -21.82 5.32 5.18
CA TYR A 145 -21.15 4.41 6.11
C TYR A 145 -21.53 4.64 7.58
N PHE A 146 -21.87 5.87 7.94
CA PHE A 146 -22.14 6.27 9.32
C PHE A 146 -23.63 6.56 9.51
N PRO A 147 -24.34 5.76 10.33
CA PRO A 147 -25.72 6.07 10.70
C PRO A 147 -25.86 7.50 11.23
N ASP A 148 -26.95 8.17 10.86
CA ASP A 148 -27.29 9.54 11.25
C ASP A 148 -26.34 10.65 10.75
N GLN A 149 -25.32 10.31 9.96
CA GLN A 149 -24.33 11.26 9.43
C GLN A 149 -24.12 11.02 7.92
N PRO A 150 -25.12 11.34 7.06
CA PRO A 150 -25.11 10.98 5.64
C PRO A 150 -24.03 11.69 4.81
N THR A 151 -23.39 12.71 5.35
CA THR A 151 -22.28 13.44 4.70
C THR A 151 -20.90 13.01 5.20
N LYS A 152 -20.84 12.10 6.19
CA LYS A 152 -19.58 11.62 6.77
C LYS A 152 -19.05 10.43 5.97
N GLY A 153 -17.80 10.55 5.53
CA GLY A 153 -17.12 9.58 4.68
C GLY A 153 -15.76 10.10 4.23
N GLY A 154 -15.03 9.34 3.43
CA GLY A 154 -13.86 9.84 2.70
C GLY A 154 -14.28 10.87 1.65
N ALA A 155 -13.41 11.83 1.36
CA ALA A 155 -13.66 12.83 0.31
C ALA A 155 -13.40 12.32 -1.12
N ASN A 156 -12.73 11.17 -1.26
CA ASN A 156 -12.46 10.54 -2.55
C ASN A 156 -13.71 9.76 -3.00
N SER A 157 -14.42 10.29 -4.00
CA SER A 157 -15.59 9.62 -4.55
C SER A 157 -15.24 8.31 -5.26
N PHE A 158 -14.07 8.23 -5.91
CA PHE A 158 -13.58 7.02 -6.59
C PHE A 158 -13.34 5.88 -5.59
N ALA A 159 -12.92 6.20 -4.37
CA ALA A 159 -12.81 5.20 -3.30
C ALA A 159 -14.18 4.83 -2.69
N ASP A 160 -15.28 5.00 -3.43
CA ASP A 160 -16.65 4.86 -2.95
C ASP A 160 -16.94 5.69 -1.68
N PHE A 161 -16.27 6.83 -1.47
CA PHE A 161 -16.32 7.60 -0.21
C PHE A 161 -15.83 6.81 1.02
N CYS A 162 -15.07 5.73 0.86
CA CYS A 162 -14.39 5.08 1.97
C CYS A 162 -13.29 6.00 2.54
N PRO A 163 -13.25 6.24 3.85
CA PRO A 163 -12.11 6.90 4.46
C PRO A 163 -10.90 5.95 4.47
N LEU A 164 -9.83 6.37 3.81
CA LEU A 164 -8.60 5.62 3.59
C LEU A 164 -7.48 6.07 4.53
N VAL A 165 -6.59 5.14 4.89
CA VAL A 165 -5.32 5.40 5.57
C VAL A 165 -4.27 5.73 4.52
N LEU A 166 -3.91 7.00 4.37
CA LEU A 166 -3.05 7.50 3.29
C LEU A 166 -1.69 7.96 3.80
N GLY A 167 -0.63 7.48 3.15
CA GLY A 167 0.72 8.01 3.33
C GLY A 167 0.87 9.44 2.79
N TYR A 168 1.87 10.18 3.28
CA TYR A 168 2.12 11.56 2.84
C TYR A 168 3.61 11.91 2.90
N THR A 169 4.02 12.90 2.10
CA THR A 169 5.45 13.26 1.91
C THR A 169 6.19 13.58 3.19
N ALA A 170 5.59 14.36 4.10
CA ALA A 170 6.24 14.71 5.37
C ALA A 170 6.24 13.55 6.40
N GLY A 171 5.60 12.42 6.07
CA GLY A 171 5.61 11.18 6.82
C GLY A 171 6.55 10.12 6.27
N ASP A 172 7.13 10.32 5.08
CA ASP A 172 7.97 9.34 4.37
C ASP A 172 9.24 9.01 5.15
N CYS A 173 9.42 7.71 5.46
CA CYS A 173 10.54 7.21 6.27
C CYS A 173 11.88 7.21 5.53
N THR A 174 11.89 7.44 4.23
CA THR A 174 13.11 7.51 3.40
C THR A 174 13.70 8.92 3.30
N ILE A 175 12.90 9.94 3.63
CA ILE A 175 13.29 11.35 3.52
C ILE A 175 13.84 11.85 4.85
N SER A 176 15.15 12.03 4.94
CA SER A 176 15.83 12.40 6.20
C SER A 176 15.37 13.72 6.81
N THR A 177 14.86 14.65 6.01
CA THR A 177 14.37 15.96 6.49
C THR A 177 13.04 15.88 7.24
N ASN A 178 12.36 14.73 7.21
CA ASN A 178 11.11 14.51 7.95
C ASN A 178 11.33 14.20 9.44
N LEU A 179 12.59 13.96 9.86
CA LEU A 179 12.93 13.75 11.26
C LEU A 179 12.57 14.99 12.09
N LEU A 180 11.71 14.81 13.10
CA LEU A 180 11.28 15.91 13.96
C LEU A 180 12.48 16.54 14.69
N GLN A 181 12.60 17.86 14.58
CA GLN A 181 13.56 18.66 15.33
C GLN A 181 12.87 19.40 16.48
N LEU A 182 13.38 19.23 17.71
CA LEU A 182 12.89 19.97 18.86
C LEU A 182 13.63 21.30 18.99
N GLY A 183 13.07 22.33 18.36
CA GLY A 183 13.66 23.68 18.32
C GLY A 183 15.05 23.66 17.69
N LYS A 184 16.07 24.08 18.44
CA LYS A 184 17.49 24.02 18.04
C LYS A 184 18.27 22.89 18.72
N SER A 185 17.58 21.94 19.35
CA SER A 185 18.23 20.81 20.03
C SER A 185 18.48 19.65 19.08
N ASN A 186 19.46 18.81 19.42
CA ASN A 186 19.73 17.55 18.72
C ASN A 186 18.99 16.36 19.37
N ILE A 187 17.92 16.62 20.11
CA ILE A 187 17.18 15.58 20.84
C ILE A 187 16.24 14.86 19.88
N ASN A 188 16.54 13.60 19.58
CA ASN A 188 15.62 12.68 18.92
C ASN A 188 14.60 12.15 19.93
N ALA A 189 13.50 12.90 20.07
CA ALA A 189 12.40 12.66 20.99
C ALA A 189 11.78 11.26 20.94
N PHE A 190 11.78 10.65 19.75
CA PHE A 190 11.01 9.45 19.43
C PHE A 190 11.90 8.26 19.03
N GLY A 191 13.22 8.46 19.03
CA GLY A 191 14.18 7.48 18.54
C GLY A 191 14.01 7.17 17.06
N GLU A 192 13.44 8.08 16.28
CA GLU A 192 13.15 7.84 14.87
C GLU A 192 14.44 7.85 14.03
N THR A 193 14.47 7.03 12.98
CA THR A 193 15.53 7.04 11.97
C THR A 193 14.87 7.10 10.60
N TYR A 194 15.41 7.97 9.74
CA TYR A 194 14.96 8.12 8.36
C TYR A 194 16.10 7.72 7.42
N CYS A 195 15.84 6.77 6.53
CA CYS A 195 16.83 6.12 5.67
C CYS A 195 16.16 5.36 4.51
N PRO A 196 16.88 5.01 3.42
CA PRO A 196 16.27 4.37 2.25
C PRO A 196 15.52 3.06 2.51
N THR A 197 15.85 2.36 3.60
CA THR A 197 15.21 1.09 4.00
C THR A 197 14.43 1.21 5.31
N CYS A 198 14.20 2.42 5.81
CA CYS A 198 13.48 2.66 7.04
C CYS A 198 11.97 2.44 6.81
N LYS A 199 11.30 1.88 7.81
CA LYS A 199 9.88 1.56 7.76
C LYS A 199 9.16 2.16 8.97
N CYS A 200 7.87 2.39 8.81
CA CYS A 200 6.99 2.89 9.85
C CYS A 200 6.47 1.74 10.71
N THR A 201 6.39 1.95 12.03
CA THR A 201 5.57 1.11 12.91
C THR A 201 4.87 1.96 13.96
N GLN A 202 3.86 1.38 14.61
CA GLN A 202 3.22 2.00 15.76
C GLN A 202 4.20 2.09 16.94
N THR A 203 4.17 3.22 17.63
CA THR A 203 5.07 3.52 18.73
C THR A 203 4.53 4.63 19.60
N SER A 204 4.77 4.56 20.90
CA SER A 204 4.52 5.64 21.86
C SER A 204 5.83 6.11 22.52
N LEU A 205 6.98 5.77 21.93
CA LEU A 205 8.30 6.01 22.53
C LEU A 205 8.52 7.48 22.82
N ARG A 206 9.01 7.80 24.03
CA ARG A 206 9.39 9.16 24.42
C ARG A 206 10.72 9.13 25.15
N SER A 207 11.74 9.79 24.59
CA SER A 207 13.08 9.76 25.18
C SER A 207 13.12 10.47 26.53
N GLU A 208 13.87 9.93 27.48
CA GLU A 208 13.95 10.48 28.85
C GLU A 208 14.55 11.90 28.91
N ASP A 209 15.40 12.26 27.95
CA ASP A 209 16.02 13.59 27.84
C ASP A 209 15.11 14.66 27.21
N SER A 210 13.93 14.27 26.75
CA SER A 210 12.98 15.14 26.07
C SER A 210 11.90 15.73 26.97
N THR A 211 11.93 15.45 28.28
CA THR A 211 10.90 15.81 29.28
C THR A 211 10.62 17.30 29.43
N LEU A 212 11.56 18.17 29.03
CA LEU A 212 11.36 19.63 29.01
C LEU A 212 10.49 20.14 27.86
N TRP A 213 10.13 19.26 26.91
CA TRP A 213 9.31 19.60 25.76
C TRP A 213 7.92 18.98 25.89
N THR A 214 6.89 19.80 25.70
CA THR A 214 5.53 19.31 25.47
C THR A 214 5.39 19.01 23.99
N ILE A 215 5.10 17.76 23.63
CA ILE A 215 4.78 17.38 22.25
C ILE A 215 3.31 17.00 22.19
N ASN A 216 2.56 17.70 21.37
CA ASN A 216 1.14 17.49 21.13
C ASN A 216 0.87 17.61 19.62
N PRO A 217 0.19 16.64 19.00
CA PRO A 217 -0.28 15.37 19.56
C PRO A 217 0.88 14.41 19.93
N PRO A 218 0.67 13.48 20.89
CA PRO A 218 1.61 12.40 21.10
C PRO A 218 1.79 11.61 19.79
N ARG A 219 3.01 11.17 19.49
CA ARG A 219 3.23 10.29 18.34
C ARG A 219 2.78 8.88 18.69
N GLN A 220 1.99 8.29 17.78
CA GLN A 220 1.55 6.90 17.86
C GLN A 220 2.16 6.03 16.73
N SER A 221 2.95 6.65 15.85
CA SER A 221 3.69 6.02 14.78
C SER A 221 5.01 6.73 14.53
N GLY A 222 6.01 6.00 14.05
CA GLY A 222 7.33 6.55 13.76
C GLY A 222 8.16 5.68 12.83
N CYS A 223 9.17 6.30 12.23
CA CYS A 223 10.07 5.68 11.26
C CYS A 223 11.31 5.10 11.95
N TYR A 224 11.67 3.85 11.63
CA TYR A 224 12.80 3.17 12.24
C TYR A 224 13.59 2.36 11.20
N ALA A 225 14.89 2.22 11.45
CA ALA A 225 15.73 1.31 10.68
C ALA A 225 15.35 -0.13 11.03
N MET A 226 15.02 -0.94 10.02
CA MET A 226 14.63 -2.33 10.17
C MET A 226 15.53 -3.25 9.34
N ARG A 227 15.79 -4.46 9.85
CA ARG A 227 16.48 -5.53 9.12
C ARG A 227 15.75 -6.85 9.33
N CYS A 228 15.56 -7.60 8.25
CA CYS A 228 14.87 -8.87 8.31
C CYS A 228 15.87 -10.04 8.26
N PHE A 229 15.66 -11.02 9.13
CA PHE A 229 16.43 -12.25 9.19
C PHE A 229 15.52 -13.45 8.97
N VAL A 230 15.89 -14.33 8.03
CA VAL A 230 15.22 -15.61 7.83
C VAL A 230 15.89 -16.64 8.74
N ASN A 231 15.12 -17.23 9.65
CA ASN A 231 15.60 -18.26 10.56
C ASN A 231 15.62 -19.63 9.88
N VAL A 232 16.32 -20.59 10.48
CA VAL A 232 16.48 -21.97 9.96
C VAL A 232 15.13 -22.69 9.78
N ASN A 233 14.12 -22.32 10.57
CA ASN A 233 12.75 -22.84 10.48
C ASN A 233 11.84 -22.03 9.52
N SER A 234 12.43 -21.18 8.67
CA SER A 234 11.72 -20.27 7.76
C SER A 234 10.86 -19.19 8.43
N SER A 235 10.94 -19.00 9.76
CA SER A 235 10.33 -17.84 10.40
C SER A 235 11.15 -16.58 10.14
N VAL A 236 10.49 -15.43 10.06
CA VAL A 236 11.16 -14.14 9.85
C VAL A 236 11.25 -13.38 11.16
N THR A 237 12.41 -12.81 11.45
CA THR A 237 12.64 -11.91 12.58
C THR A 237 12.95 -10.51 12.05
N VAL A 238 12.23 -9.51 12.56
CA VAL A 238 12.49 -8.09 12.25
C VAL A 238 13.33 -7.50 13.37
N GLN A 239 14.56 -7.11 13.09
CA GLN A 239 15.38 -6.35 14.03
C GLN A 239 15.16 -4.86 13.80
N LEU A 240 14.86 -4.14 14.87
CA LEU A 240 14.77 -2.69 14.86
C LEU A 240 16.01 -2.10 15.53
N THR A 241 16.47 -0.95 15.01
CA THR A 241 17.55 -0.15 15.60
C THR A 241 17.01 1.21 16.02
N ILE A 242 17.11 1.52 17.32
CA ILE A 242 16.60 2.76 17.90
C ILE A 242 17.78 3.60 18.45
N PRO A 243 18.11 4.76 17.85
CA PRO A 243 19.10 5.68 18.38
C PRO A 243 18.65 6.32 19.70
N ARG A 244 19.59 6.51 20.64
CA ARG A 244 19.37 7.16 21.93
C ARG A 244 20.20 8.44 22.05
N SER A 245 19.53 9.58 22.03
CA SER A 245 20.18 10.89 22.07
C SER A 245 20.96 11.10 23.38
N ALA A 246 20.36 10.78 24.53
CA ALA A 246 21.01 10.94 25.83
C ALA A 246 22.29 10.10 25.99
N ALA A 247 22.24 8.83 25.56
CA ALA A 247 23.33 7.86 25.70
C ALA A 247 24.35 7.93 24.55
N GLN A 248 24.04 8.64 23.46
CA GLN A 248 24.87 8.74 22.24
C GLN A 248 25.19 7.36 21.63
N ASP A 249 24.22 6.45 21.65
CA ASP A 249 24.35 5.09 21.11
C ASP A 249 23.05 4.62 20.43
N SER A 250 22.91 3.32 20.18
CA SER A 250 21.69 2.72 19.63
C SER A 250 21.40 1.38 20.30
N VAL A 251 20.12 1.08 20.47
CA VAL A 251 19.64 -0.22 20.97
C VAL A 251 19.05 -1.00 19.82
N ASN A 252 19.41 -2.28 19.75
CA ASN A 252 18.81 -3.23 18.82
C ASN A 252 17.95 -4.22 19.60
N PHE A 253 16.78 -4.55 19.07
CA PHE A 253 15.96 -5.65 19.58
C PHE A 253 15.25 -6.34 18.42
N ASN A 254 14.82 -7.57 18.68
CA ASN A 254 14.24 -8.44 17.69
C ASN A 254 12.74 -8.58 17.94
N CYS A 255 11.96 -8.37 16.89
CA CYS A 255 10.54 -8.67 16.82
C CYS A 255 10.34 -10.03 16.18
N THR A 256 9.77 -10.95 16.95
CA THR A 256 9.39 -12.30 16.50
C THR A 256 7.87 -12.49 16.40
N ILE A 257 7.10 -11.63 17.06
CA ILE A 257 5.64 -11.71 17.11
C ILE A 257 5.06 -10.39 16.61
N LYS A 258 4.27 -10.44 15.53
CA LYS A 258 3.52 -9.29 15.02
C LYS A 258 2.63 -8.71 16.11
N GLY A 259 2.65 -7.40 16.29
CA GLY A 259 1.79 -6.69 17.24
C GLY A 259 2.25 -6.74 18.70
N GLU A 260 3.34 -7.45 19.01
CA GLU A 260 3.94 -7.44 20.35
C GLU A 260 4.44 -6.02 20.70
N LYS A 261 4.14 -5.57 21.91
CA LYS A 261 4.59 -4.27 22.41
C LYS A 261 5.83 -4.44 23.26
N LEU A 262 6.91 -3.77 22.90
CA LEU A 262 8.20 -3.86 23.57
C LEU A 262 8.61 -2.51 24.16
N SER A 263 9.16 -2.53 25.38
CA SER A 263 9.79 -1.35 25.96
C SER A 263 11.22 -1.20 25.45
N VAL A 264 11.68 0.04 25.26
CA VAL A 264 13.03 0.35 24.78
C VAL A 264 13.82 1.08 25.88
N PRO A 265 15.00 0.58 26.31
CA PRO A 265 15.79 1.23 27.34
C PRO A 265 16.14 2.69 27.00
N GLY A 266 15.85 3.63 27.91
CA GLY A 266 16.05 5.07 27.70
C GLY A 266 14.85 5.80 27.09
N PHE A 267 13.72 5.10 26.94
CA PHE A 267 12.44 5.65 26.51
C PHE A 267 11.32 5.19 27.46
N SER A 268 10.33 6.06 27.68
CA SER A 268 9.02 5.63 28.12
C SER A 268 8.15 5.22 26.92
N GLY A 269 7.03 4.54 27.19
CA GLY A 269 6.16 4.01 26.14
C GLY A 269 6.64 2.67 25.58
N ASP A 270 6.15 2.34 24.39
CA ASP A 270 6.35 1.07 23.72
C ASP A 270 6.55 1.24 22.22
N ILE A 271 7.15 0.23 21.60
CA ILE A 271 7.14 0.05 20.15
C ILE A 271 6.39 -1.24 19.83
N THR A 272 5.48 -1.15 18.86
CA THR A 272 4.74 -2.31 18.38
C THR A 272 5.55 -3.00 17.30
N CYS A 273 5.75 -4.30 17.42
CA CYS A 273 6.43 -5.11 16.43
C CYS A 273 5.63 -5.14 15.12
N PRO A 274 6.24 -4.74 13.99
CA PRO A 274 5.56 -4.66 12.70
C PRO A 274 5.22 -6.05 12.15
N ASP A 275 4.35 -6.09 11.15
CA ASP A 275 4.09 -7.31 10.39
C ASP A 275 5.28 -7.64 9.48
N PRO A 276 5.99 -8.78 9.68
CA PRO A 276 7.08 -9.17 8.79
C PRO A 276 6.64 -9.30 7.32
N ALA A 277 5.38 -9.62 7.04
CA ALA A 277 4.87 -9.71 5.67
C ALA A 277 4.73 -8.34 4.96
N VAL A 278 4.84 -7.25 5.71
CA VAL A 278 4.79 -5.86 5.20
C VAL A 278 6.17 -5.24 5.16
N VAL A 279 6.94 -5.35 6.25
CA VAL A 279 8.24 -4.65 6.36
C VAL A 279 9.42 -5.43 5.82
N CYS A 280 9.27 -6.74 5.60
CA CYS A 280 10.28 -7.56 4.94
C CYS A 280 9.87 -7.79 3.50
N GLU A 281 10.80 -7.55 2.57
CA GLU A 281 10.66 -7.98 1.19
C GLU A 281 10.58 -9.51 1.17
N GLY A 282 9.36 -10.05 1.04
CA GLY A 282 9.14 -11.44 0.71
C GLY A 282 9.22 -11.63 -0.80
N GLU A 283 9.65 -12.80 -1.26
CA GLU A 283 9.64 -13.11 -2.70
C GLU A 283 8.23 -12.91 -3.27
N ASN A 284 8.13 -12.06 -4.29
CA ASN A 284 6.95 -11.91 -5.12
C ASN A 284 6.75 -13.20 -5.92
N SER A 285 6.05 -14.19 -5.36
CA SER A 285 5.65 -15.40 -6.07
C SER A 285 4.55 -15.15 -7.12
N ASN A 286 4.51 -13.94 -7.71
CA ASN A 286 3.61 -13.59 -8.80
C ASN A 286 4.04 -14.25 -10.12
N SER A 287 5.25 -14.83 -10.17
CA SER A 287 5.75 -15.62 -11.30
C SER A 287 4.76 -16.72 -11.68
N ASP A 288 4.24 -17.46 -10.69
CA ASP A 288 3.36 -18.60 -10.94
C ASP A 288 1.97 -18.15 -11.38
N LEU A 289 1.51 -16.99 -10.88
CA LEU A 289 0.23 -16.38 -11.26
C LEU A 289 0.25 -15.80 -12.68
N LEU A 290 1.40 -15.33 -13.16
CA LEU A 290 1.54 -14.72 -14.49
C LEU A 290 1.98 -15.75 -15.55
N ALA A 291 2.58 -16.86 -15.13
CA ALA A 291 3.03 -17.96 -15.98
C ALA A 291 1.92 -18.90 -16.47
N PHE A 292 0.64 -18.48 -16.47
CA PHE A 292 -0.45 -19.22 -17.12
C PHE A 292 -0.19 -19.40 -18.63
N ASP A 293 0.61 -20.40 -18.93
CA ASP A 293 0.76 -21.19 -20.14
C ASP A 293 0.53 -20.52 -21.51
N ASP A 294 1.63 -20.03 -22.09
CA ASP A 294 1.80 -19.78 -23.53
C ASP A 294 1.82 -21.09 -24.34
N THR A 295 1.85 -22.27 -23.70
CA THR A 295 2.00 -23.57 -24.40
C THR A 295 0.68 -24.26 -24.75
N ARG A 296 -0.49 -23.77 -24.28
CA ARG A 296 -1.79 -24.41 -24.60
C ARG A 296 -2.36 -24.05 -25.97
N ALA A 297 -1.67 -23.22 -26.76
CA ALA A 297 -2.06 -22.90 -28.13
C ALA A 297 -1.64 -23.95 -29.19
N THR A 298 -0.92 -25.03 -28.83
CA THR A 298 -0.38 -26.00 -29.82
C THR A 298 -0.79 -27.46 -29.68
N THR A 299 -1.67 -27.85 -28.74
CA THR A 299 -2.11 -29.24 -28.64
C THR A 299 -3.63 -29.38 -28.53
N ASN A 300 -4.31 -29.38 -29.69
CA ASN A 300 -5.44 -30.27 -29.99
C ASN A 300 -5.96 -30.05 -31.43
N SER A 301 -5.28 -30.66 -32.40
CA SER A 301 -5.88 -31.05 -33.69
C SER A 301 -5.08 -32.18 -34.34
N SER A 302 -4.92 -33.32 -33.65
CA SER A 302 -4.53 -34.56 -34.32
C SER A 302 -5.78 -35.20 -34.95
N SER A 303 -6.22 -34.65 -36.08
CA SER A 303 -7.02 -35.38 -37.07
C SER A 303 -6.12 -35.75 -38.24
N SER A 304 -5.99 -37.05 -38.47
CA SER A 304 -5.34 -37.71 -39.59
C SER A 304 -5.68 -37.08 -40.96
N GLY A 305 -4.65 -36.71 -41.73
CA GLY A 305 -4.83 -36.27 -43.11
C GLY A 305 -3.52 -35.85 -43.78
N SER A 306 -2.95 -36.79 -44.53
CA SER A 306 -2.07 -36.70 -45.71
C SER A 306 -1.31 -35.40 -46.06
N SER A 307 -0.03 -35.63 -46.35
CA SER A 307 0.94 -34.82 -47.09
C SER A 307 0.38 -33.85 -48.13
N ASP A 308 0.78 -32.57 -48.06
CA ASP A 308 1.16 -31.82 -49.26
C ASP A 308 2.17 -30.70 -48.95
N THR A 309 3.05 -30.48 -49.92
CA THR A 309 4.19 -29.55 -49.93
C THR A 309 3.78 -28.09 -50.09
N GLY A 310 4.43 -27.16 -49.37
CA GLY A 310 4.19 -25.72 -49.55
C GLY A 310 5.28 -24.85 -48.91
N SER A 311 6.16 -24.32 -49.76
CA SER A 311 7.26 -23.40 -49.46
C SER A 311 6.75 -22.02 -49.01
N GLY A 312 7.34 -21.45 -47.96
CA GLY A 312 7.04 -20.09 -47.50
C GLY A 312 8.11 -19.54 -46.56
N THR A 313 9.12 -18.88 -47.14
CA THR A 313 10.16 -18.11 -46.45
C THR A 313 9.56 -16.88 -45.78
N ILE A 314 9.80 -16.66 -44.48
CA ILE A 314 9.58 -15.36 -43.83
C ILE A 314 10.87 -14.92 -43.13
N MET A 315 11.27 -13.71 -43.47
CA MET A 315 12.51 -13.03 -43.13
C MET A 315 12.60 -12.70 -41.63
N THR A 316 13.74 -12.99 -41.02
CA THR A 316 14.11 -12.50 -39.69
C THR A 316 14.51 -11.03 -39.77
N GLY A 317 13.62 -10.13 -39.35
CA GLY A 317 13.94 -8.74 -39.05
C GLY A 317 14.01 -8.56 -37.54
N THR A 318 15.21 -8.40 -36.99
CA THR A 318 15.45 -8.00 -35.61
C THR A 318 15.43 -6.48 -35.52
N GLU A 319 14.37 -5.90 -34.96
CA GLU A 319 14.42 -4.56 -34.38
C GLU A 319 13.84 -4.62 -32.96
N SER A 320 14.73 -4.67 -31.98
CA SER A 320 14.41 -4.52 -30.57
C SER A 320 14.29 -3.03 -30.25
N ASN A 321 13.07 -2.50 -30.26
CA ASN A 321 12.79 -1.20 -29.63
C ASN A 321 12.30 -1.46 -28.21
N SER A 322 13.24 -1.56 -27.26
CA SER A 322 12.95 -1.42 -25.83
C SER A 322 12.62 0.05 -25.55
N VAL A 323 11.37 0.35 -25.22
CA VAL A 323 10.97 1.67 -24.75
C VAL A 323 11.27 1.74 -23.25
N GLU A 324 12.35 2.44 -22.90
CA GLU A 324 12.70 2.77 -21.53
C GLU A 324 11.89 4.00 -21.09
N LEU A 325 10.88 3.82 -20.25
CA LEU A 325 10.04 4.91 -19.74
C LEU A 325 10.83 5.71 -18.67
N HIS A 326 11.28 6.89 -19.06
CA HIS A 326 11.88 7.86 -18.13
C HIS A 326 10.85 8.40 -17.13
N LYS A 327 11.16 8.33 -15.83
CA LYS A 327 10.45 9.03 -14.75
C LYS A 327 10.55 10.54 -14.99
N GLY A 328 9.48 11.14 -15.49
CA GLY A 328 9.37 12.58 -15.75
C GLY A 328 8.37 13.26 -14.82
N SER A 329 8.91 14.05 -13.89
CA SER A 329 8.37 15.27 -13.26
C SER A 329 6.85 15.46 -13.08
N SER A 330 6.49 15.58 -11.80
CA SER A 330 5.23 16.02 -11.20
C SER A 330 4.59 17.27 -11.85
N LEU A 331 3.31 17.15 -12.22
CA LEU A 331 2.40 18.26 -12.49
C LEU A 331 1.36 18.35 -11.36
N TRP A 332 1.81 18.86 -10.21
CA TRP A 332 0.92 19.36 -9.15
C TRP A 332 0.33 20.70 -9.59
N ALA A 333 -0.77 20.66 -10.34
CA ALA A 333 -1.72 21.76 -10.44
C ALA A 333 -2.95 21.26 -11.20
N LEU A 334 -4.07 21.05 -10.49
CA LEU A 334 -5.40 21.59 -10.88
C LEU A 334 -6.58 21.15 -10.00
N PHE A 335 -6.42 20.27 -8.99
CA PHE A 335 -7.52 19.93 -8.07
C PHE A 335 -7.16 19.89 -6.57
N GLY A 336 -6.02 20.45 -6.16
CA GLY A 336 -5.58 20.50 -4.75
C GLY A 336 -5.89 21.83 -4.08
N GLY A 337 -7.11 22.01 -3.60
CA GLY A 337 -7.51 23.26 -2.94
C GLY A 337 -8.51 23.05 -1.82
N SER A 338 -8.11 22.32 -0.77
CA SER A 338 -8.61 22.55 0.61
C SER A 338 -7.98 21.66 1.69
N LEU A 339 -7.26 20.57 1.38
CA LEU A 339 -6.65 19.72 2.41
C LEU A 339 -5.25 20.17 2.90
N LEU A 340 -4.57 21.09 2.20
CA LEU A 340 -3.18 21.47 2.54
C LEU A 340 -3.02 22.45 3.71
N ALA A 341 -4.10 23.01 4.27
CA ALA A 341 -3.98 24.04 5.31
C ALA A 341 -3.66 23.48 6.72
N ALA A 342 -3.84 22.18 6.97
CA ALA A 342 -3.65 21.60 8.30
C ALA A 342 -2.25 20.98 8.52
N ALA A 343 -1.50 20.67 7.46
CA ALA A 343 -0.24 19.92 7.57
C ALA A 343 1.01 20.80 7.79
N ASN A 344 0.89 22.13 7.73
CA ASN A 344 2.02 23.07 7.86
C ASN A 344 2.03 23.86 9.19
N MET A 345 1.22 23.46 10.18
CA MET A 345 1.24 24.04 11.52
C MET A 345 1.14 22.95 12.60
N MET A 346 2.06 21.98 12.61
CA MET A 346 2.39 21.15 13.78
C MET A 346 3.86 20.74 13.75
#